data_AF-A0AAW8WDV3-F1
#
_entry.id   AF-A0AAW8WDV3-F1
#
_cell.length_a   1.000
_cell.length_b   1.000
_cell.length_c   1.000
_cell.angle_alpha   90.00
_cell.angle_beta   90.00
_cell.angle_gamma   90.00
#
_symmetry.space_group_name_H-M   'P 1'
#
loop_
_entity.id
_entity.type
_entity.pdbx_description
1 polymer ?
#
loop_
_entity_poly.entity_id
_entity_poly.type
_entity_poly.pdbx_seq_one_letter_code
_entity_poly.pdbx_strand_id
1 'polypeptide(L)'
;MSVWLGFAIYAIGLLGYNGTLRRLGVSPYLAWITAMLVQILILYGFAMTGWLTLGIQVVTYLGVGLAGLWLVMSFFRKAQLRFEGIHLFDFWMIGLGIVTGHTLWQSPLVHYDNFSHWAVMVKFMVFTGRLPGASDHLISFTSYPPATALFITQFVHWVGFSDGAMLVAQFILIWGAAYALFAGLRDRSRALTSFALCFTLAISFVFNVAIRLNNLLVDYVLPIVTIAALVGIFVYRKRPILLCAHVAIFVSVLLLVKNSATFFVIMIGAYFLYTLITNHHWHWRRLITVPIQFAASIGAGVLPFVWWQWHVKQTFTVSKHQISTQAYAKQLSGESQQALLKIGHKFLNQIFSLNSLSTKGILLINVVLIVTWAFVRLRQHQRNNLLATAILLDVIFIAYYASLFGMYILSMPYAEAILLDGFERYMASTVILNLFIGAIALVRVLDRQQFEQNFAKRDTQAFKSATTKNIYQIATLVTGFFAITMMYSEITGTKFTNEMNHNTLPLQMSRVSKQ
;
A
#
# COMPACT_ATOMS: atom_id res chain seq x y z
N MET A 1 11.83 -23.29 17.31
CA MET A 1 11.95 -23.50 15.85
C MET A 1 13.04 -22.56 15.34
N SER A 2 13.91 -23.00 14.41
CA SER A 2 14.91 -22.08 13.85
C SER A 2 14.24 -21.01 12.98
N VAL A 3 14.84 -19.81 12.92
CA VAL A 3 14.35 -18.68 12.10
C VAL A 3 14.09 -19.11 10.66
N TRP A 4 15.02 -19.87 10.08
CA TRP A 4 14.93 -20.38 8.70
C TRP A 4 13.78 -21.35 8.47
N LEU A 5 13.56 -22.28 9.42
CA LEU A 5 12.44 -23.22 9.32
C LEU A 5 11.10 -22.49 9.43
N GLY A 6 10.98 -21.53 10.34
CA GLY A 6 9.78 -20.71 10.46
C GLY A 6 9.49 -19.86 9.23
N PHE A 7 10.54 -19.25 8.68
CA PHE A 7 10.42 -18.50 7.42
C PHE A 7 9.98 -19.41 6.26
N ALA A 8 10.55 -20.62 6.15
CA ALA A 8 10.18 -21.58 5.11
C ALA A 8 8.70 -22.00 5.23
N ILE A 9 8.23 -22.32 6.45
CA ILE A 9 6.82 -22.67 6.70
C ILE A 9 5.89 -21.52 6.28
N TYR A 10 6.20 -20.30 6.69
CA TYR A 10 5.42 -19.13 6.30
C TYR A 10 5.42 -18.90 4.78
N ALA A 11 6.59 -18.97 4.14
CA ALA A 11 6.76 -18.75 2.71
C ALA A 11 6.01 -19.81 1.87
N ILE A 12 6.09 -21.09 2.26
CA ILE A 12 5.34 -22.18 1.62
C ILE A 12 3.84 -21.96 1.83
N GLY A 13 3.43 -21.54 3.03
CA GLY A 13 2.05 -21.16 3.32
C GLY A 13 1.52 -20.09 2.36
N LEU A 14 2.26 -18.99 2.23
CA LEU A 14 1.91 -17.89 1.33
C LEU A 14 1.89 -18.33 -0.14
N LEU A 15 2.82 -19.19 -0.57
CA LEU A 15 2.83 -19.79 -1.91
C LEU A 15 1.56 -20.60 -2.21
N GLY A 16 1.05 -21.33 -1.22
CA GLY A 16 -0.21 -22.06 -1.34
C GLY A 16 -1.39 -21.15 -1.63
N TYR A 17 -1.56 -20.07 -0.86
CA TYR A 17 -2.60 -19.05 -1.12
C TYR A 17 -2.42 -18.38 -2.49
N ASN A 18 -1.20 -17.99 -2.84
CA ASN A 18 -0.90 -17.39 -4.15
C ASN A 18 -1.30 -18.33 -5.30
N GLY A 19 -0.89 -19.60 -5.20
CA GLY A 19 -1.19 -20.63 -6.18
C GLY A 19 -2.70 -20.90 -6.31
N THR A 20 -3.44 -20.89 -5.22
CA THR A 20 -4.91 -21.01 -5.21
C THR A 20 -5.55 -19.82 -5.91
N LEU A 21 -5.20 -18.60 -5.51
CA LEU A 21 -5.80 -17.37 -6.06
C LEU A 21 -5.55 -17.23 -7.56
N ARG A 22 -4.33 -17.57 -8.04
CA ARG A 22 -4.03 -17.58 -9.48
C ARG A 22 -4.92 -18.56 -10.26
N ARG A 23 -5.25 -19.71 -9.69
CA ARG A 23 -6.17 -20.69 -10.29
C ARG A 23 -7.63 -20.22 -10.26
N LEU A 24 -8.00 -19.43 -9.26
CA LEU A 24 -9.29 -18.71 -9.20
C LEU A 24 -9.35 -17.50 -10.16
N GLY A 25 -8.30 -17.26 -10.95
CA GLY A 25 -8.27 -16.23 -11.99
C GLY A 25 -7.73 -14.87 -11.53
N VAL A 26 -7.23 -14.75 -10.29
CA VAL A 26 -6.49 -13.57 -9.82
C VAL A 26 -5.21 -13.43 -10.65
N SER A 27 -4.93 -12.20 -11.09
CA SER A 27 -3.72 -11.88 -11.85
C SER A 27 -2.46 -12.23 -11.05
N PRO A 28 -1.41 -12.81 -11.66
CA PRO A 28 -0.18 -13.15 -10.94
C PRO A 28 0.51 -11.97 -10.25
N TYR A 29 0.34 -10.75 -10.79
CA TYR A 29 0.87 -9.52 -10.20
C TYR A 29 0.10 -9.06 -8.96
N LEU A 30 -1.19 -9.43 -8.86
CA LEU A 30 -2.05 -9.09 -7.72
C LEU A 30 -2.13 -10.23 -6.69
N ALA A 31 -1.80 -11.46 -7.09
CA ALA A 31 -1.99 -12.65 -6.27
C ALA A 31 -1.23 -12.62 -4.94
N TRP A 32 -0.03 -12.01 -4.90
CA TRP A 32 0.75 -11.89 -3.67
C TRP A 32 0.06 -11.02 -2.62
N ILE A 33 -0.31 -9.79 -3.00
CA ILE A 33 -1.01 -8.90 -2.07
C ILE A 33 -2.38 -9.47 -1.71
N THR A 34 -3.16 -9.97 -2.68
CA THR A 34 -4.46 -10.59 -2.38
C THR A 34 -4.34 -11.79 -1.43
N ALA A 35 -3.29 -12.61 -1.55
CA ALA A 35 -3.04 -13.71 -0.61
C ALA A 35 -2.80 -13.22 0.82
N MET A 36 -2.04 -12.15 0.99
CA MET A 36 -1.78 -11.56 2.32
C MET A 36 -3.05 -10.94 2.90
N LEU A 37 -3.83 -10.20 2.09
CA LEU A 37 -5.09 -9.59 2.53
C LEU A 37 -6.13 -10.64 2.94
N VAL A 38 -6.24 -11.76 2.20
CA VAL A 38 -7.13 -12.87 2.58
C VAL A 38 -6.69 -13.48 3.91
N GLN A 39 -5.39 -13.71 4.12
CA GLN A 39 -4.88 -14.21 5.40
C GLN A 39 -5.19 -13.26 6.55
N ILE A 40 -5.00 -11.94 6.37
CA ILE A 40 -5.35 -10.91 7.34
C ILE A 40 -6.83 -11.01 7.75
N LEU A 41 -7.75 -11.15 6.78
CA LEU A 41 -9.18 -11.21 7.07
C LEU A 41 -9.58 -12.49 7.81
N ILE A 42 -8.96 -13.64 7.49
CA ILE A 42 -9.18 -14.88 8.22
C ILE A 42 -8.66 -14.75 9.66
N LEU A 43 -7.42 -14.25 9.82
CA LEU A 43 -6.83 -14.00 11.13
C LEU A 43 -7.66 -13.02 11.96
N TYR A 44 -8.19 -11.97 11.33
CA TYR A 44 -9.07 -11.02 11.99
C TYR A 44 -10.30 -11.71 12.58
N GLY A 45 -10.94 -12.62 11.83
CA GLY A 45 -12.06 -13.43 12.36
C GLY A 45 -11.69 -14.26 13.59
N PHE A 46 -10.51 -14.90 13.58
CA PHE A 46 -10.00 -15.62 14.76
C PHE A 46 -9.64 -14.69 15.93
N ALA A 47 -9.06 -13.52 15.63
CA ALA A 47 -8.70 -12.54 16.65
C ALA A 47 -9.93 -12.01 17.38
N MET A 48 -10.98 -11.67 16.64
CA MET A 48 -12.24 -11.14 17.17
C MET A 48 -13.00 -12.16 18.03
N THR A 49 -12.78 -13.46 17.80
CA THR A 49 -13.40 -14.54 18.59
C THR A 49 -12.53 -15.03 19.74
N GLY A 50 -11.33 -14.45 19.94
CA GLY A 50 -10.41 -14.83 21.03
C GLY A 50 -9.52 -16.03 20.73
N TRP A 51 -9.46 -16.49 19.48
CA TRP A 51 -8.73 -17.69 19.05
C TRP A 51 -7.51 -17.35 18.16
N LEU A 52 -6.83 -16.22 18.40
CA LEU A 52 -5.77 -15.73 17.51
C LEU A 52 -4.63 -16.73 17.33
N THR A 53 -4.14 -17.35 18.41
CA THR A 53 -3.05 -18.35 18.31
C THR A 53 -3.44 -19.53 17.43
N LEU A 54 -4.66 -20.05 17.58
CA LEU A 54 -5.18 -21.10 16.72
C LEU A 54 -5.33 -20.60 15.28
N GLY A 55 -5.82 -19.38 15.09
CA GLY A 55 -5.94 -18.74 13.79
C GLY A 55 -4.60 -18.65 13.04
N ILE A 56 -3.52 -18.27 13.72
CA ILE A 56 -2.17 -18.23 13.14
C ILE A 56 -1.74 -19.60 12.61
N GLN A 57 -2.00 -20.66 13.38
CA GLN A 57 -1.70 -22.03 12.98
C GLN A 57 -2.56 -22.48 11.79
N VAL A 58 -3.89 -22.31 11.89
CA VAL A 58 -4.84 -22.72 10.85
C VAL A 58 -4.54 -22.03 9.53
N VAL A 59 -4.36 -20.71 9.53
CA VAL A 59 -4.09 -19.94 8.31
C VAL A 59 -2.78 -20.40 7.67
N THR A 60 -1.73 -20.58 8.46
CA THR A 60 -0.42 -20.96 7.91
C THR A 60 -0.43 -22.40 7.38
N TYR A 61 -0.95 -23.36 8.15
CA TYR A 61 -1.00 -24.76 7.74
C TYR A 61 -1.99 -25.02 6.60
N LEU A 62 -3.10 -24.29 6.53
CA LEU A 62 -3.97 -24.31 5.35
C LEU A 62 -3.21 -23.90 4.10
N GLY A 63 -2.42 -22.82 4.19
CA GLY A 63 -1.52 -22.42 3.11
C GLY A 63 -0.54 -23.53 2.71
N VAL A 64 0.12 -24.16 3.68
CA VAL A 64 1.07 -25.26 3.42
C VAL A 64 0.36 -26.45 2.75
N GLY A 65 -0.82 -26.82 3.25
CA GLY A 65 -1.64 -27.87 2.65
C GLY A 65 -2.06 -27.56 1.22
N LEU A 66 -2.46 -26.31 0.94
CA LEU A 66 -2.76 -25.84 -0.42
C LEU A 66 -1.52 -25.93 -1.32
N ALA A 67 -0.34 -25.54 -0.84
CA ALA A 67 0.90 -25.66 -1.60
C ALA A 67 1.20 -27.13 -1.96
N GLY A 68 1.08 -28.04 -0.99
CA GLY A 68 1.24 -29.48 -1.21
C GLY A 68 0.22 -30.05 -2.21
N LEU A 69 -1.06 -29.70 -2.05
CA LEU A 69 -2.12 -30.07 -2.99
C LEU A 69 -1.79 -29.64 -4.41
N TRP A 70 -1.39 -28.38 -4.61
CA TRP A 70 -1.07 -27.87 -5.94
C TRP A 70 0.19 -28.46 -6.54
N LEU A 71 1.18 -28.81 -5.72
CA LEU A 71 2.37 -29.55 -6.15
C LEU A 71 1.97 -30.94 -6.69
N VAL A 72 1.17 -31.69 -5.94
CA VAL A 72 0.65 -33.01 -6.35
C VAL A 72 -0.19 -32.90 -7.63
N MET A 73 -1.13 -31.95 -7.69
CA MET A 73 -1.97 -31.75 -8.88
C MET A 73 -1.18 -31.30 -10.12
N SER A 74 -0.08 -30.57 -9.93
CA SER A 74 0.80 -30.16 -11.03
C SER A 74 1.67 -31.31 -11.52
N PHE A 75 2.11 -32.20 -10.61
CA PHE A 75 2.80 -33.44 -10.94
C PHE A 75 1.94 -34.34 -11.85
N PHE A 76 0.65 -34.47 -11.53
CA PHE A 76 -0.33 -35.20 -12.37
C PHE A 76 -0.86 -34.38 -13.57
N ARG A 77 -0.31 -33.20 -13.85
CA ARG A 77 -0.71 -32.30 -14.96
C ARG A 77 -2.19 -31.86 -14.95
N LYS A 78 -2.90 -31.96 -13.81
CA LYS A 78 -4.34 -31.63 -13.70
C LYS A 78 -4.65 -30.18 -13.32
N ALA A 79 -3.66 -29.37 -12.93
CA ALA A 79 -3.88 -27.99 -12.49
C ALA A 79 -2.65 -27.09 -12.71
N GLN A 80 -2.05 -27.12 -13.90
CA GLN A 80 -0.84 -26.33 -14.18
C GLN A 80 -1.14 -24.83 -14.27
N LEU A 81 -0.30 -24.03 -13.63
CA LEU A 81 -0.34 -22.58 -13.76
C LEU A 81 0.32 -22.17 -15.08
N ARG A 82 -0.31 -21.22 -15.77
CA ARG A 82 0.33 -20.58 -16.93
C ARG A 82 1.51 -19.76 -16.44
N PHE A 83 2.67 -20.02 -17.04
CA PHE A 83 3.86 -19.22 -16.86
C PHE A 83 3.70 -17.91 -17.65
N GLU A 84 3.83 -16.77 -16.98
CA GLU A 84 3.67 -15.45 -17.61
C GLU A 84 5.00 -14.85 -18.10
N GLY A 85 6.09 -15.62 -18.08
CA GLY A 85 7.42 -15.13 -18.37
C GLY A 85 8.15 -14.61 -17.14
N ILE A 86 9.45 -14.38 -17.30
CA ILE A 86 10.29 -13.62 -16.36
C ILE A 86 10.65 -12.32 -17.06
N HIS A 87 10.51 -11.20 -16.35
CA HIS A 87 10.71 -9.86 -16.86
C HIS A 87 11.87 -9.17 -16.14
N LEU A 88 12.39 -8.09 -16.72
CA LEU A 88 13.50 -7.34 -16.12
C LEU A 88 13.17 -6.77 -14.74
N PHE A 89 11.92 -6.32 -14.54
CA PHE A 89 11.49 -5.84 -13.24
C PHE A 89 11.45 -6.95 -12.18
N ASP A 90 11.31 -8.23 -12.55
CA ASP A 90 11.32 -9.34 -11.60
C ASP A 90 12.70 -9.47 -10.94
N PHE A 91 13.77 -9.34 -11.73
CA PHE A 91 15.15 -9.33 -11.21
C PHE A 91 15.40 -8.13 -10.31
N TRP A 92 14.91 -6.95 -10.70
CA TRP A 92 15.02 -5.74 -9.87
C TRP A 92 14.27 -5.92 -8.53
N MET A 93 13.04 -6.43 -8.57
CA MET A 93 12.20 -6.65 -7.39
C MET A 93 12.79 -7.72 -6.46
N ILE A 94 13.31 -8.82 -7.00
CA ILE A 94 13.90 -9.89 -6.19
C ILE A 94 15.25 -9.42 -5.62
N GLY A 95 16.16 -8.94 -6.46
CA GLY A 95 17.51 -8.56 -6.06
C GLY A 95 17.50 -7.45 -5.01
N LEU A 96 16.87 -6.32 -5.31
CA LEU A 96 16.82 -5.19 -4.37
C LEU A 96 15.85 -5.43 -3.22
N GLY A 97 14.80 -6.25 -3.42
CA GLY A 97 13.91 -6.68 -2.35
C GLY A 97 14.64 -7.51 -1.28
N ILE A 98 15.48 -8.46 -1.68
CA ILE A 98 16.29 -9.26 -0.75
C ILE A 98 17.27 -8.38 0.02
N VAL A 99 18.00 -7.48 -0.66
CA VAL A 99 18.97 -6.59 -0.01
C VAL A 99 18.28 -5.62 0.97
N THR A 100 17.10 -5.10 0.60
CA THR A 100 16.30 -4.26 1.48
C THR A 100 15.78 -5.05 2.67
N GLY A 101 15.20 -6.23 2.46
CA GLY A 101 14.72 -7.10 3.52
C GLY A 101 15.83 -7.50 4.50
N HIS A 102 17.02 -7.81 4.01
CA HIS A 102 18.18 -8.09 4.86
C HIS A 102 18.59 -6.86 5.69
N THR A 103 18.58 -5.67 5.08
CA THR A 103 18.90 -4.43 5.79
C THR A 103 17.87 -4.15 6.88
N LEU A 104 16.58 -4.33 6.59
CA LEU A 104 15.48 -4.17 7.56
C LEU A 104 15.53 -5.21 8.68
N TRP A 105 15.94 -6.44 8.37
CA TRP A 105 16.15 -7.49 9.37
C TRP A 105 17.19 -7.09 10.44
N GLN A 106 18.16 -6.25 10.06
CA GLN A 106 19.19 -5.72 10.95
C GLN A 106 18.82 -4.36 11.56
N SER A 107 17.69 -3.78 11.18
CA SER A 107 17.26 -2.46 11.65
C SER A 107 16.58 -2.54 13.02
N PRO A 108 16.95 -1.66 13.96
CA PRO A 108 16.22 -1.52 15.21
C PRO A 108 15.01 -0.59 15.06
N LEU A 109 14.03 -0.76 15.93
CA LEU A 109 12.93 0.18 16.05
C LEU A 109 13.34 1.34 16.97
N VAL A 110 13.18 2.57 16.48
CA VAL A 110 13.61 3.78 17.24
C VAL A 110 12.51 4.82 17.37
N HIS A 111 11.59 4.87 16.40
CA HIS A 111 10.56 5.90 16.37
C HIS A 111 9.51 5.67 17.47
N TYR A 112 9.09 6.77 18.11
CA TYR A 112 8.12 6.79 19.22
C TYR A 112 6.85 5.98 18.92
N ASP A 113 6.25 6.18 17.74
CA ASP A 113 5.07 5.46 17.27
C ASP A 113 5.19 3.93 17.30
N ASN A 114 6.40 3.38 17.11
CA ASN A 114 6.59 1.94 17.21
C ASN A 114 6.29 1.45 18.65
N PHE A 115 6.69 2.23 19.65
CA PHE A 115 6.53 1.87 21.06
C PHE A 115 5.20 2.32 21.65
N SER A 116 4.53 3.31 21.06
CA SER A 116 3.23 3.78 21.54
C SER A 116 2.04 2.98 20.99
N HIS A 117 2.14 2.44 19.77
CA HIS A 117 1.04 1.67 19.16
C HIS A 117 1.43 0.49 18.26
N TRP A 118 2.41 0.61 17.37
CA TRP A 118 2.62 -0.44 16.36
C TRP A 118 3.27 -1.72 16.91
N ALA A 119 4.52 -1.62 17.36
CA ALA A 119 5.29 -2.77 17.85
C ALA A 119 4.73 -3.27 19.19
N VAL A 120 4.22 -2.39 20.04
CA VAL A 120 3.60 -2.77 21.32
C VAL A 120 2.36 -3.63 21.11
N MET A 121 1.54 -3.33 20.09
CA MET A 121 0.36 -4.13 19.76
C MET A 121 0.76 -5.51 19.20
N VAL A 122 1.77 -5.58 18.34
CA VAL A 122 2.32 -6.86 17.86
C VAL A 122 2.86 -7.67 19.03
N LYS A 123 3.69 -7.05 19.89
CA LYS A 123 4.24 -7.69 21.09
C LYS A 123 3.13 -8.27 21.96
N PHE A 124 2.11 -7.47 22.25
CA PHE A 124 0.96 -7.91 23.04
C PHE A 124 0.30 -9.15 22.43
N MET A 125 -0.04 -9.13 21.15
CA MET A 125 -0.70 -10.26 20.49
C MET A 125 0.17 -11.51 20.40
N VAL A 126 1.48 -11.36 20.20
CA VAL A 126 2.43 -12.49 20.17
C VAL A 126 2.48 -13.21 21.52
N PHE A 127 2.52 -12.47 22.62
CA PHE A 127 2.71 -13.06 23.95
C PHE A 127 1.39 -13.44 24.65
N THR A 128 0.27 -12.83 24.28
CA THR A 128 -1.03 -13.12 24.89
C THR A 128 -1.95 -13.96 24.02
N GLY A 129 -1.71 -14.02 22.70
CA GLY A 129 -2.55 -14.78 21.77
C GLY A 129 -3.98 -14.26 21.63
N ARG A 130 -4.22 -12.95 21.90
CA ARG A 130 -5.54 -12.32 21.81
C ARG A 130 -5.46 -10.82 21.51
N LEU A 131 -6.60 -10.22 21.16
CA LEU A 131 -6.76 -8.76 21.11
C LEU A 131 -6.79 -8.17 22.54
N PRO A 132 -6.38 -6.91 22.72
CA PRO A 132 -6.42 -6.23 24.02
C PRO A 132 -7.86 -6.03 24.49
N GLY A 133 -8.05 -6.08 25.80
CA GLY A 133 -9.29 -5.79 26.51
C GLY A 133 -9.16 -4.58 27.44
N ALA A 134 -10.23 -4.25 28.15
CA ALA A 134 -10.31 -3.06 29.00
C ALA A 134 -9.23 -2.99 30.11
N SER A 135 -8.77 -4.14 30.60
CA SER A 135 -7.77 -4.27 31.65
C SER A 135 -6.33 -4.16 31.14
N ASP A 136 -6.10 -4.17 29.82
CA ASP A 136 -4.76 -4.16 29.23
C ASP A 136 -4.24 -2.72 29.06
N HIS A 137 -3.83 -2.09 30.17
CA HIS A 137 -3.38 -0.69 30.21
C HIS A 137 -2.12 -0.39 29.39
N LEU A 138 -1.39 -1.42 28.93
CA LEU A 138 -0.23 -1.27 28.05
C LEU A 138 -0.62 -0.69 26.68
N ILE A 139 -1.82 -0.98 26.18
CA ILE A 139 -2.27 -0.53 24.88
C ILE A 139 -3.07 0.77 25.03
N SER A 140 -2.45 1.89 24.64
CA SER A 140 -3.07 3.22 24.75
C SER A 140 -3.89 3.64 23.52
N PHE A 141 -3.66 3.02 22.36
CA PHE A 141 -4.36 3.27 21.10
C PHE A 141 -5.40 2.19 20.81
N THR A 142 -6.37 2.06 21.71
CA THR A 142 -7.35 0.95 21.74
C THR A 142 -8.32 0.89 20.55
N SER A 143 -8.49 1.99 19.81
CA SER A 143 -9.35 2.04 18.62
C SER A 143 -8.64 1.80 17.30
N TYR A 144 -7.31 1.71 17.31
CA TYR A 144 -6.55 1.48 16.09
C TYR A 144 -6.85 0.08 15.55
N PRO A 145 -7.36 -0.02 14.31
CA PRO A 145 -7.69 -1.31 13.74
C PRO A 145 -6.46 -2.23 13.55
N PRO A 146 -6.59 -3.57 13.70
CA PRO A 146 -5.45 -4.43 13.92
C PRO A 146 -4.85 -5.09 12.67
N ALA A 147 -5.27 -4.77 11.43
CA ALA A 147 -4.92 -5.58 10.25
C ALA A 147 -3.42 -5.77 10.02
N THR A 148 -2.65 -4.68 10.02
CA THR A 148 -1.19 -4.74 9.81
C THR A 148 -0.50 -5.42 10.99
N ALA A 149 -0.94 -5.13 12.22
CA ALA A 149 -0.41 -5.78 13.42
C ALA A 149 -0.68 -7.29 13.41
N LEU A 150 -1.84 -7.75 12.94
CA LEU A 150 -2.18 -9.18 12.81
C LEU A 150 -1.27 -9.87 11.79
N PHE A 151 -1.04 -9.23 10.63
CA PHE A 151 -0.12 -9.74 9.62
C PHE A 151 1.30 -9.91 10.17
N ILE A 152 1.79 -8.87 10.85
CA ILE A 152 3.12 -8.88 11.46
C ILE A 152 3.20 -9.96 12.56
N THR A 153 2.17 -10.06 13.40
CA THR A 153 2.05 -11.07 14.48
C THR A 153 2.15 -12.49 13.92
N GLN A 154 1.43 -12.78 12.83
CA GLN A 154 1.50 -14.09 12.16
C GLN A 154 2.94 -14.39 11.70
N PHE A 155 3.60 -13.43 11.06
CA PHE A 155 4.96 -13.62 10.56
C PHE A 155 5.96 -13.87 11.71
N VAL A 156 5.97 -13.01 12.73
CA VAL A 156 6.95 -13.11 13.82
C VAL A 156 6.68 -14.30 14.74
N HIS A 157 5.45 -14.83 14.80
CA HIS A 157 5.15 -16.07 15.50
C HIS A 157 5.94 -17.25 14.94
N TRP A 158 6.16 -17.31 13.62
CA TRP A 158 6.97 -18.36 12.99
C TRP A 158 8.46 -17.98 12.96
N VAL A 159 8.78 -16.76 12.56
CA VAL A 159 10.17 -16.39 12.26
C VAL A 159 10.95 -16.00 13.52
N GLY A 160 10.25 -15.65 14.61
CA GLY A 160 10.81 -15.19 15.87
C GLY A 160 10.57 -13.69 16.09
N PHE A 161 10.19 -13.33 17.32
CA PHE A 161 9.91 -11.93 17.68
C PHE A 161 11.20 -11.10 17.76
N SER A 162 11.32 -10.11 16.88
CA SER A 162 12.38 -9.10 16.90
C SER A 162 11.96 -7.85 16.12
N ASP A 163 12.62 -6.73 16.38
CA ASP A 163 12.46 -5.47 15.64
C ASP A 163 12.56 -5.67 14.13
N GLY A 164 13.65 -6.30 13.68
CA GLY A 164 13.90 -6.57 12.27
C GLY A 164 12.88 -7.52 11.65
N ALA A 165 12.43 -8.56 12.37
CA ALA A 165 11.39 -9.46 11.86
C ALA A 165 10.05 -8.73 11.63
N MET A 166 9.69 -7.79 12.51
CA MET A 166 8.49 -6.97 12.33
C MET A 166 8.60 -6.06 11.10
N LEU A 167 9.77 -5.43 10.91
CA LEU A 167 10.03 -4.57 9.74
C LEU A 167 9.99 -5.36 8.43
N VAL A 168 10.60 -6.56 8.41
CA VAL A 168 10.55 -7.46 7.25
C VAL A 168 9.13 -7.90 6.96
N ALA A 169 8.31 -8.20 7.97
CA ALA A 169 6.91 -8.54 7.77
C ALA A 169 6.16 -7.39 7.08
N GLN A 170 6.23 -6.16 7.60
CA GLN A 170 5.58 -5.02 6.95
C GLN A 170 6.11 -4.77 5.53
N PHE A 171 7.43 -4.92 5.33
CA PHE A 171 8.04 -4.79 4.02
C PHE A 171 7.52 -5.83 3.02
N ILE A 172 7.33 -7.09 3.42
CA ILE A 172 6.75 -8.13 2.55
C ILE A 172 5.35 -7.72 2.05
N LEU A 173 4.53 -7.12 2.92
CA LEU A 173 3.20 -6.59 2.55
C LEU A 173 3.32 -5.45 1.53
N ILE A 174 4.18 -4.47 1.81
CA ILE A 174 4.45 -3.33 0.92
C ILE A 174 4.98 -3.82 -0.44
N TRP A 175 5.92 -4.76 -0.44
CA TRP A 175 6.57 -5.28 -1.64
C TRP A 175 5.61 -6.10 -2.50
N GLY A 176 4.75 -6.90 -1.85
CA GLY A 176 3.66 -7.61 -2.52
C GLY A 176 2.66 -6.66 -3.18
N ALA A 177 2.33 -5.54 -2.53
CA ALA A 177 1.48 -4.50 -3.11
C ALA A 177 2.17 -3.74 -4.25
N ALA A 178 3.46 -3.42 -4.10
CA ALA A 178 4.25 -2.76 -5.14
C ALA A 178 4.37 -3.61 -6.41
N TYR A 179 4.45 -4.94 -6.27
CA TYR A 179 4.46 -5.85 -7.42
C TYR A 179 3.18 -5.78 -8.28
N ALA A 180 2.06 -5.36 -7.69
CA ALA A 180 0.80 -5.16 -8.43
C ALA A 180 0.88 -4.03 -9.46
N LEU A 181 1.79 -3.07 -9.32
CA LEU A 181 1.97 -1.96 -10.27
C LEU A 181 2.24 -2.46 -11.70
N PHE A 182 2.99 -3.55 -11.84
CA PHE A 182 3.34 -4.15 -13.13
C PHE A 182 2.14 -4.80 -13.84
N ALA A 183 1.02 -5.03 -13.13
CA ALA A 183 -0.24 -5.40 -13.78
C ALA A 183 -0.79 -4.27 -14.66
N GLY A 184 -0.42 -3.01 -14.37
CA GLY A 184 -0.80 -1.81 -15.12
C GLY A 184 -0.08 -1.64 -16.48
N LEU A 185 1.02 -2.36 -16.70
CA LEU A 185 1.75 -2.34 -17.97
C LEU A 185 0.92 -2.92 -19.13
N ARG A 186 1.07 -2.35 -20.32
CA ARG A 186 0.43 -2.85 -21.55
C ARG A 186 1.22 -4.01 -22.16
N ASP A 187 2.53 -3.83 -22.22
CA ASP A 187 3.52 -4.81 -22.66
C ASP A 187 4.63 -4.87 -21.60
N ARG A 188 4.82 -6.06 -21.01
CA ARG A 188 5.76 -6.31 -19.91
C ARG A 188 7.15 -6.70 -20.40
N SER A 189 7.28 -7.01 -21.69
CA SER A 189 8.59 -7.29 -22.31
C SER A 189 9.45 -6.04 -22.46
N ARG A 190 8.84 -4.86 -22.40
CA ARG A 190 9.52 -3.58 -22.67
C ARG A 190 10.23 -3.07 -21.42
N ALA A 191 11.55 -2.97 -21.54
CA ALA A 191 12.44 -2.56 -20.47
C ALA A 191 12.17 -1.12 -19.99
N LEU A 192 12.00 -0.16 -20.90
CA LEU A 192 11.81 1.25 -20.54
C LEU A 192 10.61 1.48 -19.62
N THR A 193 9.43 0.95 -19.99
CA THR A 193 8.20 1.12 -19.21
C THR A 193 8.26 0.36 -17.89
N SER A 194 8.94 -0.79 -17.88
CA SER A 194 9.20 -1.55 -16.65
C SER A 194 10.10 -0.79 -15.68
N PHE A 195 11.26 -0.30 -16.16
CA PHE A 195 12.18 0.47 -15.34
C PHE A 195 11.62 1.84 -14.95
N ALA A 196 10.73 2.44 -15.73
CA ALA A 196 10.02 3.66 -15.31
C ALA A 196 9.16 3.41 -14.06
N LEU A 197 8.48 2.26 -13.96
CA LEU A 197 7.76 1.89 -12.74
C LEU A 197 8.72 1.56 -11.58
N CYS A 198 9.82 0.84 -11.83
CA CYS A 198 10.86 0.61 -10.82
C CYS A 198 11.45 1.92 -10.29
N PHE A 199 11.73 2.87 -11.18
CA PHE A 199 12.24 4.19 -10.83
C PHE A 199 11.22 4.99 -10.03
N THR A 200 9.94 4.94 -10.42
CA THR A 200 8.85 5.56 -9.65
C THR A 200 8.78 4.98 -8.23
N LEU A 201 8.89 3.65 -8.09
CA LEU A 201 8.93 2.99 -6.78
C LEU A 201 10.15 3.43 -5.97
N ALA A 202 11.33 3.53 -6.57
CA ALA A 202 12.52 4.03 -5.88
C ALA A 202 12.37 5.50 -5.44
N ILE A 203 11.83 6.38 -6.30
CA ILE A 203 11.55 7.79 -5.96
C ILE A 203 10.51 7.90 -4.85
N SER A 204 9.51 7.03 -4.83
CA SER A 204 8.45 7.11 -3.80
C SER A 204 9.00 6.96 -2.37
N PHE A 205 10.15 6.29 -2.19
CA PHE A 205 10.84 6.24 -0.90
C PHE A 205 11.49 7.57 -0.50
N VAL A 206 11.86 8.43 -1.45
CA VAL A 206 12.31 9.81 -1.16
C VAL A 206 11.18 10.63 -0.56
N PHE A 207 9.95 10.48 -1.07
CA PHE A 207 8.79 11.13 -0.49
C PHE A 207 8.39 10.52 0.87
N ASN A 208 8.91 9.34 1.19
CA ASN A 208 8.70 8.64 2.45
C ASN A 208 9.76 8.95 3.52
N VAL A 209 10.59 9.99 3.35
CA VAL A 209 11.70 10.32 4.28
C VAL A 209 11.22 10.55 5.72
N ALA A 210 10.03 11.10 5.92
CA ALA A 210 9.46 11.28 7.26
C ALA A 210 9.07 9.95 7.94
N ILE A 211 8.98 8.86 7.18
CA ILE A 211 8.39 7.57 7.59
C ILE A 211 9.13 6.40 6.93
N ARG A 212 10.46 6.44 6.94
CA ARG A 212 11.31 5.44 6.28
C ARG A 212 10.91 4.00 6.60
N LEU A 213 11.29 3.08 5.70
CA LEU A 213 10.92 1.66 5.79
C LEU A 213 11.40 0.95 7.07
N ASN A 214 12.33 1.53 7.83
CA ASN A 214 12.74 1.05 9.15
C ASN A 214 11.78 1.45 10.28
N ASN A 215 10.51 1.70 9.98
CA ASN A 215 9.45 1.94 10.95
C ASN A 215 8.15 1.22 10.58
N LEU A 216 7.33 0.90 11.58
CA LEU A 216 6.07 0.16 11.42
C LEU A 216 4.85 1.08 11.16
N LEU A 217 5.10 2.32 10.77
CA LEU A 217 4.02 3.23 10.42
C LEU A 217 3.32 2.76 9.14
N VAL A 218 1.99 2.79 9.18
CA VAL A 218 1.14 2.30 8.08
C VAL A 218 0.89 3.33 6.98
N ASP A 219 1.41 4.55 7.15
CA ASP A 219 1.20 5.66 6.21
C ASP A 219 1.70 5.33 4.80
N TYR A 220 2.75 4.51 4.62
CA TYR A 220 3.15 3.99 3.31
C TYR A 220 2.32 2.77 2.87
N VAL A 221 1.80 1.98 3.81
CA VAL A 221 0.94 0.82 3.52
C VAL A 221 -0.38 1.27 2.88
N LEU A 222 -0.98 2.35 3.36
CA LEU A 222 -2.23 2.89 2.83
C LEU A 222 -2.20 3.16 1.31
N PRO A 223 -1.30 4.02 0.78
CA PRO A 223 -1.27 4.33 -0.64
C PRO A 223 -0.84 3.15 -1.50
N ILE A 224 0.11 2.32 -1.06
CA ILE A 224 0.59 1.19 -1.87
C ILE A 224 -0.46 0.07 -2.01
N VAL A 225 -1.22 -0.21 -0.94
CA VAL A 225 -2.36 -1.14 -1.01
C VAL A 225 -3.50 -0.54 -1.82
N THR A 226 -3.71 0.78 -1.73
CA THR A 226 -4.74 1.47 -2.52
C THR A 226 -4.44 1.43 -4.01
N ILE A 227 -3.19 1.68 -4.44
CA ILE A 227 -2.87 1.58 -5.87
C ILE A 227 -3.01 0.14 -6.38
N ALA A 228 -2.65 -0.86 -5.58
CA ALA A 228 -2.93 -2.26 -5.92
C ALA A 228 -4.45 -2.52 -6.07
N ALA A 229 -5.29 -1.89 -5.24
CA ALA A 229 -6.74 -1.95 -5.37
C ALA A 229 -7.21 -1.35 -6.71
N LEU A 230 -6.75 -0.12 -7.04
CA LEU A 230 -7.11 0.58 -8.28
C LEU A 230 -6.64 -0.17 -9.53
N VAL A 231 -5.40 -0.69 -9.51
CA VAL A 231 -4.88 -1.50 -10.62
C VAL A 231 -5.70 -2.78 -10.78
N GLY A 232 -6.09 -3.44 -9.69
CA GLY A 232 -6.96 -4.60 -9.77
C GLY A 232 -8.36 -4.29 -10.30
N ILE A 233 -8.95 -3.13 -9.96
CA ILE A 233 -10.21 -2.67 -10.59
C ILE A 233 -10.02 -2.56 -12.10
N PHE A 234 -8.94 -1.93 -12.53
CA PHE A 234 -8.62 -1.82 -13.95
C PHE A 234 -8.46 -3.20 -14.60
N VAL A 235 -7.67 -4.10 -14.00
CA VAL A 235 -7.39 -5.44 -14.56
C VAL A 235 -8.65 -6.32 -14.62
N TYR A 236 -9.48 -6.30 -13.57
CA TYR A 236 -10.66 -7.15 -13.45
C TYR A 236 -11.95 -6.55 -14.00
N ARG A 237 -11.90 -5.35 -14.61
CA ARG A 237 -13.08 -4.65 -15.16
C ARG A 237 -14.01 -5.54 -16.01
N LYS A 238 -13.47 -6.51 -16.74
CA LYS A 238 -14.27 -7.45 -17.57
C LYS A 238 -14.70 -8.74 -16.87
N ARG A 239 -14.45 -8.88 -15.56
CA ARG A 239 -14.72 -10.08 -14.75
C ARG A 239 -15.48 -9.68 -13.47
N PRO A 240 -16.81 -9.53 -13.52
CA PRO A 240 -17.59 -8.87 -12.47
C PRO A 240 -17.45 -9.51 -11.10
N ILE A 241 -17.50 -10.85 -10.99
CA ILE A 241 -17.37 -11.55 -9.70
C ILE A 241 -15.99 -11.28 -9.08
N LEU A 242 -14.93 -11.40 -9.88
CA LEU A 242 -13.56 -11.17 -9.42
C LEU A 242 -13.33 -9.71 -9.05
N LEU A 243 -13.93 -8.78 -9.80
CA LEU A 243 -13.91 -7.35 -9.51
C LEU A 243 -14.57 -7.03 -8.16
N CYS A 244 -15.79 -7.53 -7.94
CA CYS A 244 -16.52 -7.34 -6.69
C CYS A 244 -15.76 -7.92 -5.48
N ALA A 245 -15.26 -9.15 -5.61
CA ALA A 245 -14.47 -9.80 -4.56
C ALA A 245 -13.16 -9.03 -4.27
N HIS A 246 -12.46 -8.58 -5.31
CA HIS A 246 -11.27 -7.76 -5.18
C HIS A 246 -11.55 -6.46 -4.42
N VAL A 247 -12.61 -5.73 -4.78
CA VAL A 247 -12.98 -4.49 -4.08
C VAL A 247 -13.34 -4.76 -2.63
N ALA A 248 -14.15 -5.79 -2.35
CA ALA A 248 -14.53 -6.12 -0.98
C ALA A 248 -13.30 -6.44 -0.11
N ILE A 249 -12.37 -7.27 -0.58
CA ILE A 249 -11.15 -7.64 0.17
C ILE A 249 -10.29 -6.41 0.49
N PHE A 250 -10.03 -5.56 -0.52
CA PHE A 250 -9.17 -4.38 -0.33
C PHE A 250 -9.82 -3.32 0.56
N VAL A 251 -11.14 -3.09 0.42
CA VAL A 251 -11.87 -2.16 1.29
C VAL A 251 -11.86 -2.66 2.74
N SER A 252 -12.12 -3.94 2.97
CA SER A 252 -12.07 -4.56 4.30
C SER A 252 -10.74 -4.33 4.98
N VAL A 253 -9.64 -4.68 4.31
CA VAL A 253 -8.33 -4.56 4.94
C VAL A 253 -7.94 -3.11 5.13
N LEU A 254 -8.15 -2.22 4.15
CA LEU A 254 -7.79 -0.80 4.28
C LEU A 254 -8.46 -0.14 5.48
N LEU A 255 -9.77 -0.34 5.67
CA LEU A 255 -10.47 0.18 6.85
C LEU A 255 -9.95 -0.44 8.15
N LEU A 256 -9.47 -1.68 8.11
CA LEU A 256 -8.81 -2.35 9.22
C LEU A 256 -7.31 -2.02 9.37
N VAL A 257 -6.72 -1.19 8.50
CA VAL A 257 -5.35 -0.66 8.68
C VAL A 257 -5.37 0.61 9.54
N LYS A 258 -6.24 1.57 9.21
CA LYS A 258 -6.33 2.87 9.91
C LYS A 258 -7.64 3.55 9.56
N ASN A 259 -8.26 4.27 10.50
CA ASN A 259 -9.50 5.01 10.23
C ASN A 259 -9.36 6.04 9.08
N SER A 260 -8.18 6.67 8.95
CA SER A 260 -7.88 7.60 7.85
C SER A 260 -7.83 6.93 6.46
N ALA A 261 -7.82 5.60 6.40
CA ALA A 261 -7.97 4.84 5.15
C ALA A 261 -9.30 5.11 4.44
N THR A 262 -10.29 5.66 5.16
CA THR A 262 -11.61 6.02 4.62
C THR A 262 -11.50 6.88 3.36
N PHE A 263 -10.57 7.84 3.31
CA PHE A 263 -10.34 8.66 2.11
C PHE A 263 -9.97 7.79 0.89
N PHE A 264 -9.04 6.85 1.08
CA PHE A 264 -8.58 5.95 0.04
C PHE A 264 -9.68 4.97 -0.40
N VAL A 265 -10.49 4.50 0.53
CA VAL A 265 -11.65 3.64 0.27
C VAL A 265 -12.72 4.36 -0.53
N ILE A 266 -12.98 5.64 -0.26
CA ILE A 266 -13.91 6.46 -1.06
C ILE A 266 -13.40 6.54 -2.50
N MET A 267 -12.10 6.76 -2.71
CA MET A 267 -11.51 6.79 -4.04
C MET A 267 -11.63 5.42 -4.77
N ILE A 268 -11.39 4.30 -4.07
CA ILE A 268 -11.62 2.96 -4.60
C ILE A 268 -13.10 2.78 -4.99
N GLY A 269 -14.02 3.18 -4.12
CA GLY A 269 -15.46 3.12 -4.35
C GLY A 269 -15.87 3.94 -5.57
N ALA A 270 -15.37 5.17 -5.71
CA ALA A 270 -15.65 6.04 -6.86
C ALA A 270 -15.15 5.41 -8.17
N TYR A 271 -13.91 4.90 -8.20
CA TYR A 271 -13.37 4.26 -9.40
C TYR A 271 -14.08 2.93 -9.73
N PHE A 272 -14.46 2.16 -8.71
CA PHE A 272 -15.24 0.94 -8.86
C PHE A 272 -16.63 1.23 -9.43
N LEU A 273 -17.35 2.22 -8.87
CA LEU A 273 -18.65 2.65 -9.36
C LEU A 273 -18.57 3.12 -10.82
N TYR A 274 -17.58 3.96 -11.14
CA TYR A 274 -17.29 4.37 -12.51
C TYR A 274 -17.06 3.15 -13.44
N THR A 275 -16.31 2.16 -12.97
CA THR A 275 -16.01 0.95 -13.73
C THR A 275 -17.27 0.10 -13.95
N LEU A 276 -18.13 -0.08 -12.95
CA LEU A 276 -19.42 -0.78 -13.09
C LEU A 276 -20.35 -0.08 -14.08
N ILE A 277 -20.42 1.25 -13.99
CA ILE A 277 -21.19 2.12 -14.89
C ILE A 277 -20.70 1.97 -16.34
N THR A 278 -19.39 1.94 -16.57
CA THR A 278 -18.81 1.94 -17.92
C THR A 278 -18.75 0.56 -18.57
N ASN A 279 -18.70 -0.54 -17.80
CA ASN A 279 -18.58 -1.90 -18.35
C ASN A 279 -19.90 -2.49 -18.87
N HIS A 280 -21.06 -2.02 -18.38
CA HIS A 280 -22.35 -2.50 -18.86
C HIS A 280 -22.78 -1.66 -20.08
N HIS A 281 -22.83 -2.29 -21.26
CA HIS A 281 -23.50 -1.73 -22.43
C HIS A 281 -24.96 -1.40 -22.08
N TRP A 282 -25.48 -0.30 -22.66
CA TRP A 282 -26.72 0.38 -22.29
C TRP A 282 -27.94 -0.55 -22.33
N HIS A 283 -28.26 -1.16 -21.18
CA HIS A 283 -29.40 -2.03 -20.98
C HIS A 283 -30.08 -1.71 -19.65
N TRP A 284 -31.42 -1.77 -19.61
CA TRP A 284 -32.24 -1.55 -18.42
C TRP A 284 -31.80 -2.36 -17.19
N ARG A 285 -31.25 -3.58 -17.40
CA ARG A 285 -30.70 -4.42 -16.33
C ARG A 285 -29.61 -3.73 -15.50
N ARG A 286 -28.87 -2.79 -16.10
CA ARG A 286 -27.81 -2.02 -15.45
C ARG A 286 -28.31 -1.20 -14.26
N LEU A 287 -29.54 -0.67 -14.34
CA LEU A 287 -30.15 0.12 -13.26
C LEU A 287 -30.33 -0.69 -11.98
N ILE A 288 -30.39 -2.02 -12.09
CA ILE A 288 -30.54 -2.94 -10.96
C ILE A 288 -29.19 -3.57 -10.60
N THR A 289 -28.43 -4.06 -11.58
CA THR A 289 -27.20 -4.81 -11.30
C THR A 289 -26.09 -3.94 -10.73
N VAL A 290 -25.94 -2.69 -11.18
CA VAL A 290 -24.86 -1.80 -10.70
C VAL A 290 -25.06 -1.41 -9.23
N PRO A 291 -26.23 -0.91 -8.79
CA PRO A 291 -26.45 -0.63 -7.37
C PRO A 291 -26.28 -1.86 -6.48
N ILE A 292 -26.77 -3.03 -6.91
CA ILE A 292 -26.62 -4.28 -6.13
C ILE A 292 -25.15 -4.68 -6.01
N GLN A 293 -24.41 -4.72 -7.12
CA GLN A 293 -22.98 -5.09 -7.09
C GLN A 293 -22.16 -4.10 -6.26
N PHE A 294 -22.45 -2.80 -6.39
CA PHE A 294 -21.79 -1.76 -5.62
C PHE A 294 -22.08 -1.90 -4.12
N ALA A 295 -23.36 -1.95 -3.75
CA ALA A 295 -23.79 -2.07 -2.37
C ALA A 295 -23.32 -3.38 -1.72
N ALA A 296 -23.38 -4.50 -2.44
CA ALA A 296 -22.92 -5.79 -1.95
C ALA A 296 -21.40 -5.80 -1.71
N SER A 297 -20.61 -5.26 -2.64
CA SER A 297 -19.14 -5.27 -2.52
C SER A 297 -18.64 -4.29 -1.46
N ILE A 298 -19.18 -3.06 -1.45
CA ILE A 298 -18.82 -2.06 -0.43
C ILE A 298 -19.37 -2.48 0.93
N GLY A 299 -20.59 -2.99 1.00
CA GLY A 299 -21.20 -3.52 2.22
C GLY A 299 -20.34 -4.65 2.80
N ALA A 300 -20.03 -5.68 2.00
CA ALA A 300 -19.13 -6.76 2.42
C ALA A 300 -17.73 -6.25 2.84
N GLY A 301 -17.23 -5.23 2.15
CA GLY A 301 -15.98 -4.55 2.48
C GLY A 301 -16.00 -3.80 3.82
N VAL A 302 -17.12 -3.18 4.17
CA VAL A 302 -17.25 -2.35 5.38
C VAL A 302 -17.58 -3.19 6.62
N LEU A 303 -18.20 -4.37 6.45
CA LEU A 303 -18.63 -5.23 7.56
C LEU A 303 -17.53 -5.54 8.58
N PRO A 304 -16.29 -5.93 8.21
CA PRO A 304 -15.24 -6.19 9.19
C PRO A 304 -14.91 -4.98 10.04
N PHE A 305 -14.92 -3.79 9.46
CA PHE A 305 -14.68 -2.55 10.18
C PHE A 305 -15.84 -2.18 11.12
N VAL A 306 -17.08 -2.43 10.71
CA VAL A 306 -18.25 -2.26 11.61
C VAL A 306 -18.13 -3.19 12.82
N TRP A 307 -17.70 -4.44 12.62
CA TRP A 307 -17.45 -5.38 13.71
C TRP A 307 -16.34 -4.87 14.65
N TRP A 308 -15.28 -4.27 14.11
CA TRP A 308 -14.21 -3.64 14.90
C TRP A 308 -14.75 -2.48 15.73
N GLN A 309 -15.50 -1.56 15.12
CA GLN A 309 -16.08 -0.41 15.83
C GLN A 309 -17.03 -0.85 16.94
N TRP A 310 -17.82 -1.90 16.70
CA TRP A 310 -18.67 -2.50 17.72
C TRP A 310 -17.84 -3.05 18.88
N HIS A 311 -16.80 -3.84 18.60
CA HIS A 311 -15.91 -4.37 19.62
C HIS A 311 -15.25 -3.26 20.45
N VAL A 312 -14.74 -2.21 19.82
CA VAL A 312 -14.11 -1.07 20.52
C VAL A 312 -15.11 -0.40 21.47
N LYS A 313 -16.34 -0.15 20.99
CA LYS A 313 -17.40 0.50 21.80
C LYS A 313 -17.82 -0.33 23.01
N GLN A 314 -17.82 -1.66 22.88
CA GLN A 314 -18.18 -2.55 24.00
C GLN A 314 -17.03 -2.76 24.99
N THR A 315 -15.78 -2.68 24.51
CA THR A 315 -14.60 -3.06 25.29
C THR A 315 -13.94 -1.87 25.98
N PHE A 316 -13.96 -0.68 25.37
CA PHE A 316 -13.21 0.47 25.86
C PHE A 316 -14.13 1.67 26.14
N THR A 317 -13.88 2.34 27.28
CA THR A 317 -14.67 3.50 27.74
C THR A 317 -14.20 4.84 27.15
N VAL A 318 -12.91 4.94 26.82
CA VAL A 318 -12.28 6.14 26.22
C VAL A 318 -11.31 5.69 25.13
N SER A 319 -11.39 6.31 23.95
CA SER A 319 -10.50 6.05 22.83
C SER A 319 -9.93 7.36 22.28
N LYS A 320 -8.60 7.46 22.13
CA LYS A 320 -7.98 8.50 21.31
C LYS A 320 -8.47 8.39 19.86
N HIS A 321 -8.77 9.53 19.22
CA HIS A 321 -9.35 9.61 17.86
C HIS A 321 -10.69 8.86 17.67
N GLN A 322 -11.52 8.80 18.72
CA GLN A 322 -12.87 8.26 18.59
C GLN A 322 -13.68 9.07 17.56
N ILE A 323 -14.26 8.39 16.58
CA ILE A 323 -15.16 8.99 15.61
C ILE A 323 -16.56 9.05 16.25
N SER A 324 -16.86 10.15 16.93
CA SER A 324 -18.21 10.43 17.42
C SER A 324 -18.60 11.89 17.21
N THR A 325 -19.85 12.10 16.81
CA THR A 325 -20.42 13.45 16.60
C THR A 325 -20.36 14.29 17.87
N GLN A 326 -20.48 13.66 19.03
CA GLN A 326 -20.35 14.29 20.34
C GLN A 326 -18.91 14.72 20.65
N ALA A 327 -17.90 13.92 20.27
CA ALA A 327 -16.50 14.31 20.41
C ALA A 327 -16.15 15.50 19.52
N TYR A 328 -16.61 15.50 18.26
CA TYR A 328 -16.41 16.63 17.34
C TYR A 328 -17.10 17.91 17.81
N ALA A 329 -18.34 17.81 18.31
CA ALA A 329 -19.06 18.96 18.87
C ALA A 329 -18.34 19.53 20.11
N LYS A 330 -17.85 18.66 21.00
CA LYS A 330 -17.12 19.06 22.21
C LYS A 330 -15.79 19.74 21.88
N GLN A 331 -15.03 19.22 20.90
CA GLN A 331 -13.79 19.81 20.41
C GLN A 331 -14.05 21.22 19.85
N LEU A 332 -15.06 21.36 18.97
CA LEU A 332 -15.42 22.64 18.36
C LEU A 332 -15.96 23.67 19.36
N SER A 333 -16.67 23.23 20.40
CA SER A 333 -17.18 24.13 21.45
C SER A 333 -16.10 24.56 22.45
N GLY A 334 -15.03 23.77 22.59
CA GLY A 334 -13.93 24.04 23.53
C GLY A 334 -12.84 24.95 22.95
N GLU A 335 -12.70 24.99 21.63
CA GLU A 335 -11.68 25.77 20.93
C GLU A 335 -12.17 27.18 20.58
N SER A 336 -11.36 28.20 20.87
CA SER A 336 -11.69 29.58 20.50
C SER A 336 -11.68 29.76 18.97
N GLN A 337 -12.55 30.62 18.44
CA GLN A 337 -12.58 30.93 17.00
C GLN A 337 -11.22 31.44 16.47
N GLN A 338 -10.43 32.11 17.33
CA GLN A 338 -9.06 32.55 17.03
C GLN A 338 -8.09 31.38 16.86
N ALA A 339 -8.21 30.30 17.65
CA ALA A 339 -7.40 29.10 17.54
C ALA A 339 -7.60 28.42 16.17
N LEU A 340 -8.85 28.27 15.73
CA LEU A 340 -9.21 27.70 14.43
C LEU A 340 -8.64 28.51 13.27
N LEU A 341 -8.75 29.84 13.33
CA LEU A 341 -8.17 30.73 12.31
C LEU A 341 -6.66 30.62 12.24
N LYS A 342 -5.98 30.43 13.38
CA LYS A 342 -4.52 30.30 13.46
C LYS A 342 -4.05 28.99 12.82
N ILE A 343 -4.76 27.88 13.06
CA ILE A 343 -4.52 26.60 12.39
C ILE A 343 -4.74 26.76 10.88
N GLY A 344 -5.83 27.39 10.47
CA GLY A 344 -6.13 27.66 9.05
C GLY A 344 -5.03 28.43 8.32
N HIS A 345 -4.54 29.53 8.91
CA HIS A 345 -3.46 30.31 8.31
C HIS A 345 -2.16 29.51 8.19
N LYS A 346 -1.77 28.78 9.25
CA LYS A 346 -0.59 27.91 9.18
C LYS A 346 -0.74 26.82 8.12
N PHE A 347 -1.92 26.21 8.03
CA PHE A 347 -2.22 25.16 7.05
C PHE A 347 -2.06 25.69 5.61
N LEU A 348 -2.64 26.87 5.31
CA LEU A 348 -2.48 27.51 4.00
C LEU A 348 -1.02 27.84 3.70
N ASN A 349 -0.30 28.42 4.66
CA ASN A 349 1.13 28.71 4.50
C ASN A 349 1.95 27.45 4.21
N GLN A 350 1.61 26.33 4.84
CA GLN A 350 2.28 25.06 4.61
C GLN A 350 2.00 24.50 3.20
N ILE A 351 0.76 24.55 2.72
CA ILE A 351 0.40 24.07 1.36
C ILE A 351 1.17 24.82 0.27
N PHE A 352 1.30 26.14 0.41
CA PHE A 352 1.98 26.98 -0.58
C PHE A 352 3.49 27.07 -0.37
N SER A 353 4.05 26.38 0.62
CA SER A 353 5.49 26.39 0.90
C SER A 353 6.24 25.53 -0.11
N LEU A 354 7.09 26.18 -0.93
CA LEU A 354 8.01 25.48 -1.85
C LEU A 354 9.11 24.69 -1.13
N ASN A 355 9.28 24.90 0.18
CA ASN A 355 10.22 24.15 1.00
C ASN A 355 9.66 22.78 1.40
N SER A 356 8.33 22.61 1.39
CA SER A 356 7.67 21.34 1.69
C SER A 356 8.04 20.26 0.67
N LEU A 357 8.35 19.07 1.17
CA LEU A 357 8.64 17.92 0.33
C LEU A 357 7.38 17.48 -0.42
N SER A 358 6.22 17.55 0.23
CA SER A 358 4.94 17.25 -0.39
C SER A 358 4.61 18.18 -1.57
N THR A 359 4.81 19.49 -1.41
CA THR A 359 4.61 20.48 -2.49
C THR A 359 5.54 20.22 -3.67
N LYS A 360 6.82 19.90 -3.42
CA LYS A 360 7.76 19.50 -4.48
C LYS A 360 7.29 18.25 -5.22
N GLY A 361 6.70 17.28 -4.51
CA GLY A 361 6.11 16.08 -5.12
C GLY A 361 4.92 16.38 -6.02
N ILE A 362 4.01 17.26 -5.59
CA ILE A 362 2.86 17.70 -6.39
C ILE A 362 3.34 18.41 -7.67
N LEU A 363 4.32 19.30 -7.55
CA LEU A 363 4.92 19.99 -8.69
C LEU A 363 5.61 19.02 -9.64
N LEU A 364 6.38 18.06 -9.12
CA LEU A 364 7.04 17.03 -9.93
C LEU A 364 6.02 16.24 -10.77
N ILE A 365 4.94 15.76 -10.14
CA ILE A 365 3.88 15.01 -10.83
C ILE A 365 3.28 15.85 -11.96
N ASN A 366 2.92 17.10 -11.67
CA ASN A 366 2.32 18.00 -12.66
C ASN A 366 3.26 18.31 -13.82
N VAL A 367 4.51 18.69 -13.53
CA VAL A 367 5.51 18.99 -14.55
C VAL A 367 5.71 17.80 -15.47
N VAL A 368 5.92 16.60 -14.92
CA VAL A 368 6.14 15.39 -15.74
C VAL A 368 4.94 15.07 -16.63
N LEU A 369 3.73 15.13 -16.08
CA LEU A 369 2.50 14.81 -16.84
C LEU A 369 2.20 15.85 -17.92
N ILE A 370 2.29 17.15 -17.59
CA ILE A 370 1.99 18.25 -18.52
C ILE A 370 3.04 18.36 -19.61
N VAL A 371 4.33 18.26 -19.28
CA VAL A 371 5.41 18.30 -20.28
C VAL A 371 5.30 17.11 -21.22
N THR A 372 5.04 15.90 -20.70
CA THR A 372 4.86 14.71 -21.56
C THR A 372 3.59 14.81 -22.40
N TRP A 373 2.50 15.32 -21.82
CA TRP A 373 1.26 15.60 -22.55
C TRP A 373 1.53 16.53 -23.74
N ALA A 374 2.19 17.67 -23.49
CA ALA A 374 2.50 18.69 -24.48
C ALA A 374 3.41 18.12 -25.57
N PHE A 375 4.45 17.38 -25.19
CA PHE A 375 5.33 16.72 -26.15
C PHE A 375 4.57 15.76 -27.06
N VAL A 376 3.79 14.82 -26.51
CA VAL A 376 3.03 13.84 -27.31
C VAL A 376 1.94 14.52 -28.14
N ARG A 377 1.27 15.55 -27.62
CA ARG A 377 0.20 16.24 -28.33
C ARG A 377 0.72 17.15 -29.45
N LEU A 378 1.78 17.90 -29.20
CA LEU A 378 2.28 18.94 -30.10
C LEU A 378 3.33 18.40 -31.08
N ARG A 379 4.23 17.49 -30.65
CA ARG A 379 5.28 16.94 -31.51
C ARG A 379 4.88 15.65 -32.23
N GLN A 380 4.13 14.78 -31.56
CA GLN A 380 3.68 13.51 -32.16
C GLN A 380 2.27 13.59 -32.75
N HIS A 381 1.58 14.73 -32.58
CA HIS A 381 0.20 14.96 -33.02
C HIS A 381 -0.80 13.91 -32.53
N GLN A 382 -0.51 13.24 -31.41
CA GLN A 382 -1.34 12.20 -30.84
C GLN A 382 -2.14 12.69 -29.63
N ARG A 383 -3.42 12.31 -29.59
CA ARG A 383 -4.27 12.57 -28.41
C ARG A 383 -3.88 11.62 -27.29
N ASN A 384 -3.72 12.15 -26.08
CA ASN A 384 -3.45 11.37 -24.88
C ASN A 384 -4.22 11.97 -23.68
N ASN A 385 -4.29 11.23 -22.59
CA ASN A 385 -5.08 11.57 -21.41
C ASN A 385 -4.25 12.17 -20.26
N LEU A 386 -2.96 12.47 -20.45
CA LEU A 386 -2.08 12.88 -19.35
C LEU A 386 -2.48 14.21 -18.71
N LEU A 387 -2.98 15.19 -19.48
CA LEU A 387 -3.50 16.44 -18.91
C LEU A 387 -4.76 16.19 -18.08
N ALA A 388 -5.68 15.36 -18.56
CA ALA A 388 -6.87 14.97 -17.80
C ALA A 388 -6.49 14.19 -16.53
N THR A 389 -5.43 13.36 -16.60
CA THR A 389 -4.86 12.71 -15.42
C THR A 389 -4.28 13.74 -14.45
N ALA A 390 -3.49 14.72 -14.89
CA ALA A 390 -2.95 15.78 -14.02
C ALA A 390 -4.07 16.52 -13.27
N ILE A 391 -5.11 16.96 -13.99
CA ILE A 391 -6.28 17.62 -13.39
C ILE A 391 -6.97 16.72 -12.36
N LEU A 392 -7.15 15.42 -12.67
CA LEU A 392 -7.72 14.46 -11.73
C LEU A 392 -6.87 14.33 -10.46
N LEU A 393 -5.54 14.27 -10.59
CA LEU A 393 -4.64 14.17 -9.44
C LEU A 393 -4.68 15.44 -8.58
N ASP A 394 -4.80 16.62 -9.20
CA ASP A 394 -4.97 17.89 -8.48
C ASP A 394 -6.29 17.93 -7.70
N VAL A 395 -7.39 17.43 -8.28
CA VAL A 395 -8.66 17.27 -7.57
C VAL A 395 -8.50 16.34 -6.36
N ILE A 396 -7.76 15.23 -6.50
CA ILE A 396 -7.46 14.33 -5.38
C ILE A 396 -6.65 15.05 -4.30
N PHE A 397 -5.64 15.85 -4.66
CA PHE A 397 -4.87 16.63 -3.69
C PHE A 397 -5.73 17.65 -2.95
N ILE A 398 -6.58 18.39 -3.66
CA ILE A 398 -7.50 19.38 -3.05
C ILE A 398 -8.47 18.68 -2.08
N ALA A 399 -9.07 17.56 -2.50
CA ALA A 399 -9.96 16.79 -1.65
C ALA A 399 -9.23 16.24 -0.41
N TYR A 400 -7.97 15.81 -0.56
CA TYR A 400 -7.17 15.33 0.55
C TYR A 400 -6.78 16.45 1.51
N TYR A 401 -6.42 17.64 1.02
CA TYR A 401 -6.18 18.81 1.86
C TYR A 401 -7.40 19.15 2.70
N ALA A 402 -8.60 19.12 2.11
CA ALA A 402 -9.84 19.33 2.84
C ALA A 402 -10.06 18.25 3.92
N SER A 403 -9.83 16.98 3.58
CA SER A 403 -9.91 15.86 4.54
C SER A 403 -8.91 16.01 5.69
N LEU A 404 -7.68 16.43 5.38
CA LEU A 404 -6.61 16.59 6.35
C LEU A 404 -6.85 17.78 7.28
N PHE A 405 -7.32 18.90 6.71
CA PHE A 405 -7.74 20.07 7.47
C PHE A 405 -8.88 19.73 8.44
N GLY A 406 -9.87 18.96 7.98
CA GLY A 406 -10.94 18.43 8.83
C GLY A 406 -10.40 17.60 9.99
N MET A 407 -9.40 16.74 9.76
CA MET A 407 -8.73 15.96 10.82
C MET A 407 -8.08 16.86 11.87
N TYR A 408 -7.33 17.89 11.44
CA TYR A 408 -6.66 18.85 12.34
C TYR A 408 -7.64 19.61 13.24
N ILE A 409 -8.79 20.01 12.70
CA ILE A 409 -9.78 20.79 13.46
C ILE A 409 -10.66 19.90 14.34
N LEU A 410 -11.09 18.74 13.83
CA LEU A 410 -12.13 17.96 14.47
C LEU A 410 -11.58 16.88 15.41
N SER A 411 -10.37 16.36 15.15
CA SER A 411 -9.91 15.12 15.78
C SER A 411 -8.52 15.19 16.42
N MET A 412 -7.78 16.27 16.21
CA MET A 412 -6.42 16.45 16.71
C MET A 412 -6.39 17.43 17.90
N PRO A 413 -5.70 17.11 19.01
CA PRO A 413 -5.54 18.05 20.12
C PRO A 413 -4.88 19.36 19.66
N TYR A 414 -5.31 20.51 20.20
CA TYR A 414 -4.82 21.81 19.77
C TYR A 414 -3.30 21.95 19.81
N ALA A 415 -2.65 21.41 20.83
CA ALA A 415 -1.19 21.46 20.99
C ALA A 415 -0.44 20.83 19.81
N GLU A 416 -0.97 19.73 19.26
CA GLU A 416 -0.40 19.06 18.08
C GLU A 416 -0.88 19.74 16.78
N ALA A 417 -2.15 20.17 16.75
CA ALA A 417 -2.77 20.77 15.56
C ALA A 417 -2.17 22.13 15.19
N ILE A 418 -1.82 22.97 16.17
CA ILE A 418 -1.19 24.28 15.92
C ILE A 418 0.24 24.16 15.37
N LEU A 419 0.89 23.01 15.55
CA LEU A 419 2.20 22.71 15.01
C LEU A 419 2.13 22.01 13.64
N LEU A 420 0.92 21.64 13.20
CA LEU A 420 0.71 20.78 12.02
C LEU A 420 1.49 19.47 12.14
N ASP A 421 1.50 18.87 13.33
CA ASP A 421 2.26 17.65 13.58
C ASP A 421 1.86 16.54 12.61
N GLY A 422 2.86 15.88 12.04
CA GLY A 422 2.68 14.82 11.06
C GLY A 422 2.20 15.26 9.67
N PHE A 423 2.07 16.57 9.37
CA PHE A 423 1.55 17.05 8.08
C PHE A 423 2.29 16.45 6.88
N GLU A 424 3.62 16.56 6.84
CA GLU A 424 4.44 16.01 5.74
C GLU A 424 4.26 14.50 5.60
N ARG A 425 4.07 13.79 6.72
CA ARG A 425 3.81 12.35 6.73
C ARG A 425 2.45 12.01 6.11
N TYR A 426 1.40 12.73 6.49
CA TYR A 426 0.06 12.50 5.94
C TYR A 426 0.03 12.84 4.45
N MET A 427 0.63 13.97 4.07
CA MET A 427 0.74 14.38 2.68
C MET A 427 1.58 13.43 1.83
N ALA A 428 2.66 12.85 2.38
CA ALA A 428 3.46 11.85 1.69
C ALA A 428 2.60 10.68 1.19
N SER A 429 1.64 10.21 2.00
CA SER A 429 0.72 9.13 1.61
C SER A 429 0.02 9.43 0.28
N THR A 430 -0.58 10.62 0.16
CA THR A 430 -1.33 11.01 -1.04
C THR A 430 -0.42 11.37 -2.21
N VAL A 431 0.75 11.96 -1.96
CA VAL A 431 1.77 12.20 -2.99
C VAL A 431 2.24 10.88 -3.59
N ILE A 432 2.55 9.88 -2.77
CA ILE A 432 2.97 8.55 -3.21
C ILE A 432 1.88 7.86 -4.04
N LEU A 433 0.63 7.91 -3.57
CA LEU A 433 -0.50 7.37 -4.33
C LEU A 433 -0.61 8.02 -5.72
N ASN A 434 -0.64 9.35 -5.77
CA ASN A 434 -0.80 10.10 -7.01
C ASN A 434 0.41 9.95 -7.93
N LEU A 435 1.61 9.80 -7.37
CA LEU A 435 2.82 9.46 -8.11
C LEU A 435 2.65 8.13 -8.86
N PHE A 436 2.13 7.09 -8.20
CA PHE A 436 1.89 5.81 -8.87
C PHE A 436 0.75 5.85 -9.90
N ILE A 437 -0.37 6.55 -9.61
CA ILE A 437 -1.46 6.73 -10.58
C ILE A 437 -0.91 7.43 -11.83
N GLY A 438 -0.16 8.52 -11.65
CA GLY A 438 0.49 9.28 -12.71
C GLY A 438 1.49 8.43 -13.50
N ALA A 439 2.33 7.65 -12.82
CA ALA A 439 3.31 6.78 -13.47
C ALA A 439 2.65 5.70 -14.33
N ILE A 440 1.57 5.07 -13.86
CA ILE A 440 0.83 4.07 -14.65
C ILE A 440 0.22 4.72 -15.90
N ALA A 441 -0.36 5.92 -15.78
CA ALA A 441 -0.86 6.66 -16.93
C ALA A 441 0.27 7.00 -17.92
N LEU A 442 1.41 7.45 -17.40
CA LEU A 442 2.60 7.81 -18.17
C LEU A 442 3.14 6.62 -18.96
N VAL A 443 3.42 5.49 -18.32
CA VAL A 443 3.99 4.32 -19.01
C VAL A 443 3.05 3.75 -20.07
N ARG A 444 1.74 3.88 -19.89
CA ARG A 444 0.75 3.47 -20.90
C ARG A 444 0.72 4.40 -22.11
N VAL A 445 0.95 5.70 -21.90
CA VAL A 445 1.09 6.67 -23.01
C VAL A 445 2.42 6.47 -23.74
N LEU A 446 3.51 6.24 -23.00
CA LEU A 446 4.82 5.89 -23.58
C LEU A 446 4.77 4.60 -24.40
N ASP A 447 4.08 3.56 -23.93
CA ASP A 447 3.88 2.33 -24.70
C ASP A 447 3.13 2.57 -26.02
N ARG A 448 2.15 3.49 -26.02
CA ARG A 448 1.43 3.87 -27.26
C ARG A 448 2.29 4.63 -28.25
N GLN A 449 3.41 5.21 -27.82
CA GLN A 449 4.37 5.87 -28.73
C GLN A 449 5.28 4.88 -29.47
N GLN A 450 5.26 3.59 -29.11
CA GLN A 450 6.01 2.57 -29.85
C GLN A 450 5.52 2.49 -31.30
N PHE A 451 6.44 2.27 -32.23
CA PHE A 451 6.09 2.23 -33.65
C PHE A 451 5.19 1.04 -33.97
N GLU A 452 5.59 -0.16 -33.54
CA GLU A 452 4.77 -1.36 -33.67
C GLU A 452 3.82 -1.51 -32.47
N GLN A 453 2.53 -1.62 -32.74
CA GLN A 453 1.48 -1.77 -31.72
C GLN A 453 1.13 -3.24 -31.47
N ASN A 454 1.41 -4.14 -32.42
CA ASN A 454 1.25 -5.57 -32.24
C ASN A 454 2.42 -6.14 -31.43
N PHE A 455 2.13 -6.56 -30.20
CA PHE A 455 3.13 -7.08 -29.26
C PHE A 455 3.98 -8.23 -29.84
N ALA A 456 3.41 -9.09 -30.69
CA ALA A 456 4.12 -10.22 -31.28
C ALA A 456 5.16 -9.81 -32.35
N LYS A 457 5.09 -8.58 -32.89
CA LYS A 457 5.98 -8.08 -33.95
C LYS A 457 7.05 -7.10 -33.44
N ARG A 458 7.00 -6.76 -32.15
CA ARG A 458 7.88 -5.75 -31.54
C ARG A 458 9.34 -6.20 -31.35
N ASP A 459 9.72 -7.40 -31.77
CA ASP A 459 11.13 -7.84 -31.64
C ASP A 459 11.95 -7.43 -32.86
N THR A 460 11.42 -7.61 -34.07
CA THR A 460 12.11 -7.24 -35.32
C THR A 460 11.73 -5.85 -35.84
N GLN A 461 10.52 -5.35 -35.53
CA GLN A 461 9.96 -4.13 -36.11
C GLN A 461 9.56 -3.06 -35.08
N ALA A 462 10.08 -3.13 -33.84
CA ALA A 462 9.66 -2.22 -32.76
C ALA A 462 9.87 -0.72 -33.03
N PHE A 463 10.84 -0.36 -33.86
CA PHE A 463 11.32 1.01 -33.99
C PHE A 463 11.26 1.51 -35.44
N LYS A 464 10.85 2.77 -35.60
CA LYS A 464 10.75 3.44 -36.90
C LYS A 464 12.11 3.66 -37.57
N SER A 465 13.16 3.84 -36.77
CA SER A 465 14.51 4.15 -37.24
C SER A 465 15.58 3.75 -36.22
N ALA A 466 16.84 3.69 -36.65
CA ALA A 466 17.98 3.48 -35.76
C ALA A 466 18.05 4.55 -34.65
N THR A 467 17.72 5.80 -34.94
CA THR A 467 17.70 6.90 -33.96
C THR A 467 16.67 6.66 -32.86
N THR A 468 15.45 6.26 -33.21
CA THR A 468 14.39 6.00 -32.22
C THR A 468 14.69 4.78 -31.36
N LYS A 469 15.33 3.75 -31.94
CA LYS A 469 15.90 2.63 -31.18
C LYS A 469 16.99 3.09 -30.20
N ASN A 470 17.92 3.93 -30.65
CA ASN A 470 19.00 4.44 -29.81
C ASN A 470 18.47 5.26 -28.63
N ILE A 471 17.52 6.17 -28.88
CA ILE A 471 16.84 6.95 -27.82
C ILE A 471 16.19 6.01 -26.81
N TYR A 472 15.48 4.97 -27.26
CA TYR A 472 14.86 3.99 -26.36
C TYR A 472 15.90 3.26 -25.51
N GLN A 473 17.01 2.83 -26.11
CA GLN A 473 18.08 2.12 -25.40
C GLN A 473 18.75 3.02 -24.35
N ILE A 474 19.10 4.25 -24.72
CA ILE A 474 19.69 5.23 -23.78
C ILE A 474 18.70 5.55 -22.67
N ALA A 475 17.44 5.84 -22.99
CA ALA A 475 16.42 6.14 -21.99
C ALA A 475 16.22 4.95 -21.03
N THR A 476 16.25 3.72 -21.55
CA THR A 476 16.15 2.50 -20.74
C THR A 476 17.33 2.36 -19.79
N LEU A 477 18.56 2.56 -20.29
CA LEU A 477 19.77 2.49 -19.48
C LEU A 477 19.76 3.56 -18.37
N VAL A 478 19.44 4.81 -18.72
CA VAL A 478 19.39 5.92 -17.76
C VAL A 478 18.31 5.67 -16.70
N THR A 479 17.11 5.28 -17.12
CA THR A 479 16.01 5.02 -16.18
C THR A 479 16.33 3.82 -15.28
N GLY A 480 16.90 2.75 -15.84
CA GLY A 480 17.32 1.57 -15.09
C GLY A 480 18.44 1.89 -14.09
N PHE A 481 19.45 2.67 -14.50
CA PHE A 481 20.52 3.14 -13.62
C PHE A 481 19.96 3.93 -12.44
N PHE A 482 19.10 4.92 -12.69
CA PHE A 482 18.50 5.69 -11.60
C PHE A 482 17.54 4.85 -10.74
N ALA A 483 16.80 3.90 -11.30
CA ALA A 483 15.97 2.98 -10.52
C ALA A 483 16.80 2.15 -9.53
N ILE A 484 17.97 1.67 -9.93
CA ILE A 484 18.88 0.89 -9.08
C ILE A 484 19.56 1.80 -8.06
N THR A 485 20.17 2.89 -8.50
CA THR A 485 20.94 3.81 -7.64
C THR A 485 20.08 4.45 -6.57
N MET A 486 18.85 4.86 -6.88
CA MET A 486 17.93 5.44 -5.90
C MET A 486 17.49 4.41 -4.85
N MET A 487 17.19 3.18 -5.25
CA MET A 487 16.86 2.12 -4.30
C MET A 487 18.06 1.76 -3.42
N TYR A 488 19.25 1.71 -4.01
CA TYR A 488 20.50 1.49 -3.27
C TYR A 488 20.81 2.64 -2.30
N SER A 489 20.48 3.88 -2.67
CA SER A 489 20.59 5.05 -1.80
C SER A 489 19.67 4.91 -0.58
N GLU A 490 18.44 4.41 -0.73
CA GLU A 490 17.52 4.18 0.40
C GLU A 490 18.04 3.07 1.33
N ILE A 491 18.56 1.98 0.75
CA ILE A 491 19.19 0.89 1.51
C ILE A 491 20.37 1.41 2.34
N THR A 492 21.27 2.16 1.70
CA THR A 492 22.47 2.71 2.36
C THR A 492 22.09 3.77 3.39
N GLY A 493 21.11 4.63 3.06
CA GLY A 493 20.56 5.62 3.99
C GLY A 493 19.95 4.97 5.22
N THR A 494 19.28 3.82 5.08
CA THR A 494 18.74 3.05 6.21
C THR A 494 19.87 2.49 7.09
N LYS A 495 20.91 1.90 6.49
CA LYS A 495 22.08 1.41 7.24
C LYS A 495 22.76 2.52 8.03
N PHE A 496 23.02 3.65 7.36
CA PHE A 496 23.61 4.83 8.00
C PHE A 496 22.76 5.32 9.19
N THR A 497 21.44 5.39 9.01
CA THR A 497 20.54 5.78 10.10
C THR A 497 20.55 4.77 11.26
N ASN A 498 20.62 3.47 10.98
CA ASN A 498 20.72 2.45 12.04
C ASN A 498 22.00 2.62 12.88
N GLU A 499 23.13 2.92 12.25
CA GLU A 499 24.41 3.19 12.93
C GLU A 499 24.33 4.47 13.77
N MET A 500 23.80 5.55 13.20
CA MET A 500 23.61 6.84 13.90
C MET A 500 22.69 6.71 15.11
N ASN A 501 21.71 5.83 15.05
CA ASN A 501 20.75 5.60 16.12
C ASN A 501 21.31 4.82 17.31
N HIS A 502 22.56 4.34 17.27
CA HIS A 502 23.16 3.50 18.32
C HIS A 502 23.00 4.07 19.74
N ASN A 503 23.02 5.40 19.89
CA ASN A 503 22.89 6.09 21.18
C ASN A 503 21.47 6.53 21.54
N THR A 504 20.45 6.08 20.79
CA THR A 504 19.05 6.32 21.15
C THR A 504 18.65 5.50 22.37
N LEU A 505 17.69 6.01 23.14
CA LEU A 505 17.23 5.40 24.38
C LEU A 505 16.83 3.92 24.22
N PRO A 506 16.06 3.49 23.19
CA PRO A 506 15.68 2.08 23.05
C PRO A 506 16.90 1.15 22.93
N LEU A 507 17.92 1.56 22.19
CA LEU A 507 19.15 0.78 22.01
C LEU A 507 20.08 0.83 23.22
N GLN A 508 20.11 1.94 23.94
CA GLN A 508 20.81 2.02 25.22
C GLN A 508 20.16 1.07 26.24
N MET A 509 18.83 1.10 26.38
CA MET A 509 18.11 0.20 27.29
C MET A 509 18.33 -1.28 26.94
N SER A 510 18.33 -1.65 25.66
CA SER A 510 18.61 -3.03 25.24
C SER A 510 20.03 -3.49 25.55
N ARG A 511 21.01 -2.58 25.54
CA ARG A 511 22.40 -2.89 25.92
C ARG A 511 22.52 -3.08 27.43
N VAL A 512 21.90 -2.20 28.21
CA VAL A 512 21.89 -2.29 29.69
C VAL A 512 21.15 -3.54 30.16
N SER A 513 20.02 -3.90 29.53
CA SER A 513 19.23 -5.07 29.94
C SER A 513 19.89 -6.42 29.62
N LYS A 514 20.98 -6.43 28.83
CA LYS A 514 21.75 -7.64 28.48
C LYS A 514 23.00 -7.81 29.35
N GLN A 515 23.37 -6.79 30.11
CA GLN A 515 24.35 -6.87 31.20
C GLN A 515 23.62 -7.35 32.45
#